data_AF-A0A8T5MFX5-F1
#
_entry.id   AF-A0A8T5MFX5-F1
#
_cell.length_a   1.000
_cell.length_b   1.000
_cell.length_c   1.000
_cell.angle_alpha   90.00
_cell.angle_beta   90.00
_cell.angle_gamma   90.00
#
_symmetry.space_group_name_H-M   'P 1'
#
loop_
_entity.id
_entity.type
_entity.pdbx_description
1 polymer ?
#
loop_
_entity_poly.entity_id
_entity_poly.type
_entity_poly.pdbx_seq_one_letter_code
_entity_poly.pdbx_strand_id
1 'polypeptide(L)' 'MNCWEYKKCGREKGGKNARELGICPAYPDHGTHCAHVAGTFCGGDVQGTFAQKKDCRYCSFFYGENYDREYLQ' A
#
# COMPACT_ATOMS: atom_id res chain seq x y z
N MET A 1 -1.91 1.10 -13.09
CA MET A 1 -1.97 2.27 -12.17
C MET A 1 -1.55 1.82 -10.78
N ASN A 2 -0.74 2.60 -10.08
CA ASN A 2 -0.28 2.28 -8.73
C ASN A 2 -1.31 2.64 -7.66
N CYS A 3 -1.23 1.99 -6.50
CA CYS A 3 -2.13 2.24 -5.37
C CYS A 3 -2.15 3.72 -4.94
N TRP A 4 -1.00 4.41 -4.91
CA TRP A 4 -0.94 5.82 -4.52
C TRP A 4 -1.58 6.77 -5.54
N GLU A 5 -1.57 6.42 -6.84
CA GLU A 5 -2.24 7.17 -7.90
C GLU A 5 -3.76 7.02 -7.78
N TYR A 6 -4.23 5.79 -7.56
CA TYR A 6 -5.66 5.49 -7.40
C TYR A 6 -6.23 6.08 -6.11
N LYS A 7 -5.54 5.91 -4.97
CA LYS A 7 -5.99 6.40 -3.65
C LYS A 7 -5.70 7.89 -3.44
N LYS A 8 -4.82 8.50 -4.25
CA LYS A 8 -4.34 9.88 -4.09
C LYS A 8 -3.84 10.16 -2.67
N CYS A 9 -3.14 9.19 -2.08
CA CYS A 9 -2.74 9.23 -0.67
C CYS A 9 -1.57 10.18 -0.40
N GLY A 10 -0.78 10.55 -1.42
CA GLY A 10 0.29 11.54 -1.31
C GLY A 10 1.52 11.08 -0.54
N ARG A 11 1.76 9.76 -0.47
CA ARG A 11 2.92 9.16 0.24
C ARG A 11 4.03 8.68 -0.71
N GLU A 12 3.96 9.03 -1.98
CA GLU A 12 5.07 8.93 -2.94
C GLU A 12 6.21 9.91 -2.61
N LYS A 13 7.39 9.73 -3.19
CA LYS A 13 8.52 10.68 -2.99
C LYS A 13 8.11 12.09 -3.44
N GLY A 14 8.19 13.05 -2.52
CA GLY A 14 7.74 14.43 -2.76
C GLY A 14 6.24 14.66 -2.61
N GLY A 15 5.47 13.63 -2.27
CA GLY A 15 4.03 13.72 -2.02
C GLY A 15 3.71 14.50 -0.74
N LYS A 16 2.51 15.10 -0.71
CA LYS A 16 2.04 15.99 0.38
C LYS A 16 2.10 15.38 1.79
N ASN A 17 1.95 14.06 1.90
CA ASN A 17 1.91 13.34 3.17
C ASN A 17 3.21 12.58 3.47
N ALA A 18 4.17 12.56 2.54
CA ALA A 18 5.41 11.81 2.70
C ALA A 18 6.29 12.33 3.83
N ARG A 19 6.25 13.64 4.12
CA ARG A 19 7.03 14.26 5.20
C ARG A 19 6.50 13.90 6.59
N GLU A 20 5.18 13.85 6.75
CA GLU A 20 4.51 13.65 8.04
C GLU A 20 4.28 12.16 8.34
N LEU A 21 3.83 11.40 7.35
CA LEU A 21 3.47 9.98 7.49
C LEU A 21 4.55 9.03 6.96
N GLY A 22 5.67 9.57 6.47
CA GLY A 22 6.70 8.80 5.77
C GLY A 22 6.29 8.38 4.36
N ILE A 23 7.31 8.04 3.55
CA ILE A 23 7.13 7.48 2.21
C ILE A 23 6.46 6.09 2.31
N CYS A 24 5.55 5.80 1.39
CA CYS A 24 4.86 4.51 1.30
C CYS A 24 5.88 3.38 1.08
N PRO A 25 5.85 2.29 1.87
CA PRO A 25 6.77 1.17 1.67
C PRO A 25 6.68 0.49 0.30
N ALA A 26 5.52 0.60 -0.37
CA ALA A 26 5.35 0.06 -1.72
C ALA A 26 5.88 0.97 -2.84
N TYR A 27 6.29 2.21 -2.53
CA TYR A 27 6.89 3.10 -3.51
C TYR A 27 8.40 2.81 -3.64
N PRO A 28 8.99 2.81 -4.85
CA PRO A 28 8.37 3.12 -6.14
C PRO A 28 7.85 1.89 -6.92
N ASP A 29 8.22 0.67 -6.55
CA ASP A 29 8.15 -0.48 -7.47
C ASP A 29 6.93 -1.39 -7.24
N HIS A 30 6.34 -1.34 -6.05
CA HIS A 30 5.35 -2.32 -5.61
C HIS A 30 3.92 -1.77 -5.55
N GLY A 31 3.63 -0.73 -6.33
CA GLY A 31 2.35 -0.03 -6.29
C GLY A 31 1.17 -0.85 -6.81
N THR A 32 1.39 -1.79 -7.73
CA THR A 32 0.34 -2.65 -8.32
C THR A 32 0.01 -3.87 -7.46
N HIS A 33 0.93 -4.33 -6.61
CA HIS A 33 0.78 -5.50 -5.75
C HIS A 33 1.11 -5.16 -4.27
N CYS A 34 0.72 -3.96 -3.84
CA CYS A 34 1.15 -3.38 -2.57
C CYS A 34 0.78 -4.24 -1.34
N ALA A 35 -0.23 -5.11 -1.42
CA ALA A 35 -0.63 -5.99 -0.32
C ALA A 35 0.41 -7.08 0.01
N HIS A 36 1.44 -7.25 -0.85
CA HIS A 36 2.59 -8.12 -0.59
C HIS A 36 3.73 -7.41 0.17
N VAL A 37 3.67 -6.08 0.28
CA VAL A 37 4.70 -5.29 0.96
C VAL A 37 4.30 -5.03 2.41
N ALA A 38 5.16 -5.43 3.34
CA ALA A 38 4.96 -5.18 4.77
C ALA A 38 4.93 -3.67 5.09
N GLY A 39 4.11 -3.26 6.06
CA GLY A 39 3.97 -1.86 6.46
C GLY A 39 3.11 -1.02 5.51
N THR A 40 2.57 -1.60 4.43
CA THR A 40 1.49 -0.98 3.67
C THR A 40 0.17 -1.15 4.42
N PHE A 41 -0.61 -0.07 4.52
CA PHE A 41 -2.01 -0.16 4.96
C PHE A 41 -2.17 -0.86 6.33
N CYS A 42 -1.43 -0.41 7.36
CA CYS A 42 -1.54 -0.94 8.73
C CYS A 42 -1.81 0.14 9.79
N GLY A 43 -2.18 1.37 9.41
CA GLY A 43 -2.42 2.47 10.36
C GLY A 43 -1.24 2.85 11.26
N GLY A 44 -0.09 2.17 11.15
CA GLY A 44 1.04 2.28 12.07
C GLY A 44 1.01 1.28 13.23
N ASP A 45 -0.08 0.51 13.41
CA ASP A 45 -0.23 -0.39 14.56
C ASP A 45 0.30 -1.80 14.26
N VAL A 46 1.49 -2.09 14.78
CA VAL A 46 2.04 -3.45 14.83
C VAL A 46 1.36 -4.20 15.97
N GLN A 47 0.40 -5.06 15.67
CA GLN A 47 -0.18 -5.98 16.66
C GLN A 47 0.49 -7.36 16.58
N GLY A 48 1.61 -7.53 17.30
CA GLY A 48 2.36 -8.80 17.43
C GLY A 48 3.48 -9.00 16.40
N THR A 49 3.95 -10.24 16.21
CA THR A 49 5.00 -10.60 15.24
C THR A 49 4.50 -10.72 13.80
N PHE A 50 3.18 -10.62 13.59
CA PHE A 50 2.53 -10.64 12.30
C PHE A 50 1.79 -9.32 12.11
N ALA A 51 2.14 -8.55 11.07
CA ALA A 51 1.31 -7.45 10.63
C ALA A 51 -0.05 -8.04 10.21
N GLN A 52 -1.09 -7.86 11.03
CA GLN A 52 -2.43 -8.27 10.63
C GLN A 52 -2.81 -7.48 9.37
N LYS A 53 -3.00 -8.18 8.24
CA LYS A 53 -3.56 -7.61 6.99
C LYS A 53 -5.04 -7.27 7.20
N LYS A 54 -5.36 -6.41 8.16
CA LYS A 54 -6.75 -6.07 8.47
C LYS A 54 -7.39 -5.21 7.38
N ASP A 55 -6.59 -4.57 6.53
CA ASP A 55 -7.12 -3.45 5.75
C ASP A 55 -7.27 -3.74 4.22
N CYS A 56 -6.63 -4.78 3.67
CA CYS A 56 -6.79 -5.10 2.22
C CYS A 56 -8.18 -5.63 1.86
N ARG A 57 -8.86 -6.32 2.78
CA ARG A 57 -10.22 -6.85 2.58
C ARG A 57 -11.27 -5.75 2.34
N TYR A 58 -10.95 -4.51 2.69
CA TYR A 58 -11.80 -3.34 2.45
C TYR A 58 -11.17 -2.35 1.46
N CYS A 59 -10.02 -2.69 0.87
CA CYS A 59 -9.31 -1.81 -0.03
C CYS A 59 -9.86 -1.94 -1.45
N SER A 60 -10.56 -0.91 -1.93
CA SER A 60 -11.07 -0.88 -3.32
C SER A 60 -9.98 -1.01 -4.40
N PHE A 61 -8.73 -0.64 -4.11
CA PHE A 61 -7.62 -0.86 -5.05
C PHE A 61 -7.31 -2.35 -5.19
N PHE A 62 -7.26 -3.09 -4.07
CA PHE A 62 -6.94 -4.53 -4.05
C PHE A 62 -7.91 -5.38 -4.87
N TYR A 63 -9.18 -5.00 -4.93
CA TYR A 63 -10.20 -5.69 -5.73
C TYR A 63 -10.36 -5.12 -7.15
N GLY A 64 -9.72 -4.01 -7.47
CA GLY A 64 -9.83 -3.33 -8.76
C GLY A 64 -8.97 -3.96 -9.84
N GLU A 65 -9.24 -3.58 -11.10
CA GLU A 65 -8.56 -4.10 -12.29
C GLU A 65 -7.07 -3.71 -12.39
N ASN A 66 -6.66 -2.68 -11.64
CA ASN A 66 -5.27 -2.20 -11.63
C ASN A 66 -4.38 -2.97 -10.65
N TYR A 67 -4.95 -3.86 -9.83
CA TYR A 67 -4.18 -4.66 -8.88
C TYR A 67 -3.61 -5.90 -9.58
N ASP A 68 -2.29 -6.06 -9.48
CA ASP A 68 -1.58 -7.20 -10.03
C ASP A 68 -1.76 -8.43 -9.11
N ARG A 69 -2.50 -9.42 -9.63
CA ARG A 69 -2.79 -10.69 -8.94
C ARG A 69 -1.79 -11.79 -9.28
N GLU A 70 -0.95 -11.58 -10.27
CA GLU A 70 0.00 -12.58 -10.79
C GLU A 70 1.42 -12.35 -10.29
N TYR A 71 1.67 -11.28 -9.51
CA TYR A 71 3.00 -10.92 -8.99
C TYR A 71 3.84 -12.05 -8.35
N LEU A 72 3.22 -13.13 -7.88
CA LEU A 72 3.92 -14.29 -7.29
C LEU A 72 3.82 -15.58 -8.12
N GLN A 73 3.27 -15.51 -9.34
CA GLN A 73 3.30 -16.60 -10.32
C GLN A 73 4.59 -16.55 -11.15
#